data_AF-A0A9P6FQ72-F1
#
_entry.id   AF-A0A9P6FQ72-F1
#
_cell.length_a   1.000
_cell.length_b   1.000
_cell.length_c   1.000
_cell.angle_alpha   90.00
_cell.angle_beta   90.00
_cell.angle_gamma   90.00
#
_symmetry.space_group_name_H-M   'P 1'
#
loop_
_entity.id
_entity.type
_entity.pdbx_description
1 polymer ?
#
loop_
_entity_poly.entity_id
_entity_poly.type
_entity_poly.pdbx_seq_one_letter_code
_entity_poly.pdbx_strand_id
1 'polypeptide(L)'
;QKTYIQLIQAGDRDGIMNLLTNKTVEDALLRRLRQKAQIYGRDITETGAAVITNPGNGKGQKISPDVVVDMYEQFVIPLTKEVEVDYLMKRLDGWQIPQDS
;
A
#
# COMPACT_ATOMS: atom_id res chain seq x y z
N GLN A 1 -11.02 2.28 19.57
CA GLN A 1 -9.85 1.56 20.13
C GLN A 1 -10.24 0.23 20.80
N LYS A 2 -11.33 0.13 21.57
CA LYS A 2 -11.77 -1.15 22.20
C LYS A 2 -11.92 -2.31 21.22
N THR A 3 -12.36 -2.05 19.99
CA THR A 3 -12.56 -3.08 18.94
C THR A 3 -11.28 -3.82 18.56
N TYR A 4 -10.14 -3.13 18.41
CA TYR A 4 -8.87 -3.81 18.08
C TYR A 4 -8.43 -4.74 19.21
N ILE A 5 -8.59 -4.32 20.47
CA ILE A 5 -8.23 -5.14 21.64
C ILE A 5 -9.07 -6.42 21.68
N GLN A 6 -10.37 -6.31 21.44
CA GLN A 6 -11.29 -7.47 21.40
C GLN A 6 -10.90 -8.47 20.31
N LEU A 7 -10.59 -7.98 19.10
CA LEU A 7 -10.19 -8.83 17.98
C LEU A 7 -8.85 -9.51 18.24
N ILE A 8 -7.87 -8.79 18.81
CA ILE A 8 -6.56 -9.37 19.16
C ILE A 8 -6.72 -10.44 20.26
N GLN A 9 -7.54 -10.18 21.29
CA GLN A 9 -7.84 -11.16 22.34
C GLN A 9 -8.54 -12.42 21.80
N ALA A 10 -9.41 -12.26 20.80
CA ALA A 10 -10.08 -13.37 20.12
C ALA A 10 -9.17 -14.11 19.12
N GLY A 11 -7.95 -13.62 18.87
CA GLY A 11 -7.07 -14.16 17.83
C GLY A 11 -7.58 -13.92 16.40
N ASP A 12 -8.52 -12.99 16.23
CA ASP A 12 -9.23 -12.75 14.97
C ASP A 12 -8.41 -11.87 14.03
N ARG A 13 -7.45 -12.50 13.36
CA ARG A 13 -6.57 -11.84 12.38
C ARG A 13 -7.34 -11.28 11.20
N ASP A 14 -8.37 -11.97 10.74
CA ASP A 14 -9.19 -11.54 9.60
C ASP A 14 -10.03 -10.30 9.96
N GLY A 15 -10.57 -10.27 11.17
CA GLY A 15 -11.25 -9.10 11.72
C GLY A 15 -10.33 -7.88 11.79
N ILE A 16 -9.07 -8.06 12.23
CA ILE A 16 -8.07 -6.98 12.27
C ILE A 16 -7.72 -6.51 10.85
N MET A 17 -7.47 -7.44 9.92
CA MET A 17 -7.20 -7.14 8.51
C MET A 17 -8.33 -6.32 7.86
N ASN A 18 -9.58 -6.69 8.14
CA ASN A 18 -10.75 -5.96 7.67
C ASN A 18 -10.83 -4.55 8.28
N LEU A 19 -10.51 -4.40 9.56
CA LEU A 19 -10.53 -3.11 10.24
C LEU A 19 -9.41 -2.16 9.77
N LEU A 20 -8.26 -2.72 9.37
CA LEU A 20 -7.15 -1.97 8.75
C LEU A 20 -7.45 -1.55 7.31
N THR A 21 -8.30 -2.31 6.61
CA THR A 21 -8.60 -2.05 5.20
C THR A 21 -9.47 -0.80 5.06
N ASN A 22 -8.88 0.25 4.50
CA ASN A 22 -9.60 1.47 4.11
C ASN A 22 -9.50 1.66 2.61
N LYS A 23 -10.48 1.13 1.87
CA LYS A 23 -10.47 1.12 0.41
C LYS A 23 -10.38 2.53 -0.20
N THR A 24 -11.05 3.52 0.42
CA THR A 24 -10.97 4.91 -0.02
C THR A 24 -9.54 5.47 0.02
N VAL A 25 -8.78 5.14 1.07
CA VAL A 25 -7.38 5.57 1.23
C VAL A 25 -6.47 4.79 0.29
N GLU A 26 -6.66 3.47 0.16
CA GLU A 26 -5.92 2.63 -0.78
C GLU A 26 -6.11 3.13 -2.23
N ASP A 27 -7.33 3.43 -2.65
CA ASP A 27 -7.62 3.92 -3.99
C ASP A 27 -7.00 5.32 -4.23
N ALA A 28 -7.01 6.19 -3.22
CA ALA A 28 -6.34 7.50 -3.30
C ALA A 28 -4.81 7.36 -3.42
N LEU A 29 -4.22 6.40 -2.70
CA LEU A 29 -2.81 6.05 -2.81
C LEU A 29 -2.47 5.56 -4.23
N LEU A 30 -3.26 4.64 -4.79
CA LEU A 30 -3.05 4.09 -6.13
C LEU A 30 -3.19 5.16 -7.21
N ARG A 31 -4.18 6.06 -7.11
CA ARG A 31 -4.33 7.21 -8.03
C ARG A 31 -3.09 8.11 -8.02
N ARG A 32 -2.58 8.44 -6.83
CA ARG A 32 -1.36 9.26 -6.69
C ARG A 32 -0.13 8.53 -7.22
N LEU A 33 -0.03 7.23 -6.98
CA LEU A 33 1.08 6.40 -7.45
C LEU A 33 1.12 6.36 -8.98
N ARG A 34 -0.03 6.20 -9.63
CA ARG A 34 -0.16 6.26 -11.08
C ARG A 34 0.36 7.58 -11.66
N GLN A 35 -0.05 8.71 -11.07
CA GLN A 35 0.42 10.03 -11.49
C GLN A 35 1.94 10.17 -11.34
N LYS A 36 2.50 9.69 -10.22
CA LYS A 36 3.95 9.68 -10.01
C LYS A 36 4.68 8.82 -11.05
N ALA A 37 4.19 7.61 -11.32
CA ALA A 37 4.78 6.72 -12.31
C ALA A 37 4.72 7.31 -13.74
N GLN A 38 3.68 8.08 -14.08
CA GLN A 38 3.61 8.80 -15.35
C GLN A 38 4.64 9.91 -15.48
N ILE A 39 4.98 10.59 -14.37
CA ILE A 39 5.95 11.67 -14.34
C ILE A 39 7.39 11.12 -14.38
N TYR A 40 7.69 10.12 -13.54
CA TYR A 40 9.04 9.56 -13.39
C TYR A 40 9.38 8.45 -14.38
N GLY A 41 8.38 7.83 -15.03
CA GLY A 41 8.58 6.76 -16.02
C GLY A 41 8.98 7.23 -17.42
N ARG A 42 9.15 8.54 -17.62
CA ARG A 42 9.64 9.15 -18.87
C ARG A 42 11.14 9.37 -18.75
N ASP A 43 11.91 9.14 -19.83
CA ASP A 43 13.30 9.58 -19.87
C ASP A 43 13.32 11.11 -19.69
N ILE A 44 14.00 11.58 -18.64
CA ILE A 44 14.30 12.99 -18.41
C ILE A 44 15.64 13.23 -19.10
N THR A 45 15.73 14.15 -20.07
CA THR A 45 17.04 14.52 -20.63
C THR A 45 17.89 15.24 -19.58
N GLU A 46 19.21 15.31 -19.78
CA GLU A 46 20.14 16.11 -18.95
C GLU A 46 19.67 17.57 -18.71
N THR A 47 18.79 18.09 -19.56
CA THR A 47 18.19 19.43 -19.48
C THR A 47 16.89 19.50 -18.66
N GLY A 48 16.44 18.42 -18.03
CA GLY A 48 15.23 18.41 -17.20
C GLY A 48 13.90 18.40 -17.98
N ALA A 49 13.95 18.32 -19.31
CA ALA A 49 12.77 18.23 -20.15
C ALA A 49 12.32 16.77 -20.28
N ALA A 50 11.00 16.53 -20.18
CA ALA A 50 10.44 15.23 -20.50
C ALA A 50 10.66 14.92 -21.98
N VAL A 51 11.35 13.81 -22.30
CA VAL A 51 11.47 13.36 -23.69
C VAL A 51 10.09 12.97 -24.19
N ILE A 52 9.48 13.81 -25.04
CA ILE A 52 8.34 13.40 -25.85
C ILE A 52 8.92 12.58 -27.01
N THR A 53 9.12 11.27 -26.81
CA THR A 53 9.37 10.38 -27.95
C THR A 53 8.06 10.25 -28.70
N ASN A 54 8.06 10.58 -30.00
CA ASN A 54 6.92 10.37 -30.87
C ASN A 54 6.34 8.95 -30.70
N PRO A 55 5.01 8.78 -30.67
CA PRO A 55 4.36 7.50 -30.36
C PRO A 55 4.63 6.36 -31.37
N GLY A 56 5.40 6.62 -32.44
CA GLY A 56 5.78 5.63 -33.45
C GLY A 56 7.06 4.83 -33.16
N ASN A 57 7.91 5.27 -32.24
CA ASN A 57 9.13 4.53 -31.85
C ASN A 57 9.02 4.18 -30.37
N GLY A 58 8.73 2.91 -30.06
CA GLY A 58 8.45 2.37 -28.71
C GLY A 58 9.60 2.46 -27.69
N LYS A 59 10.11 3.67 -27.43
CA LYS A 59 11.18 3.98 -26.47
C LYS A 59 10.83 5.16 -25.55
N GLY A 60 9.53 5.38 -25.29
CA GLY A 60 9.05 6.55 -24.50
C GLY A 60 8.68 6.29 -23.05
N GLN A 61 8.50 5.03 -22.66
CA GLN A 61 8.08 4.68 -21.32
C GLN A 61 8.63 3.29 -21.00
N LYS A 62 9.75 3.23 -20.24
CA LYS A 62 10.40 1.95 -19.92
C LYS A 62 9.54 1.06 -19.02
N ILE A 63 8.60 1.66 -18.28
CA ILE A 63 7.71 0.98 -17.34
C ILE A 63 6.30 1.58 -17.46
N SER A 64 5.30 0.74 -17.73
CA SER A 64 3.90 1.18 -17.72
C SER A 64 3.47 1.56 -16.30
N PRO A 65 2.84 2.74 -16.10
CA PRO A 65 2.25 3.13 -14.82
C PRO A 65 1.25 2.11 -14.29
N ASP A 66 0.58 1.36 -15.17
CA ASP A 66 -0.35 0.30 -14.81
C ASP A 66 0.36 -0.83 -14.06
N VAL A 67 1.51 -1.27 -14.57
CA VAL A 67 2.31 -2.34 -13.93
C VAL A 67 2.73 -1.94 -12.51
N VAL A 68 3.06 -0.67 -12.29
CA VAL A 68 3.42 -0.16 -10.96
C VAL A 68 2.20 -0.16 -10.03
N VAL A 69 1.04 0.26 -10.51
CA VAL A 69 -0.22 0.25 -9.74
C VAL A 69 -0.60 -1.18 -9.38
N ASP A 70 -0.57 -2.10 -10.35
CA ASP A 70 -0.91 -3.52 -10.15
C ASP A 70 0.02 -4.17 -9.12
N MET A 71 1.34 -3.90 -9.19
CA MET A 71 2.28 -4.41 -8.21
C MET A 71 1.95 -3.94 -6.79
N TYR A 72 1.53 -2.69 -6.63
CA TYR A 72 1.18 -2.16 -5.32
C TYR A 72 -0.14 -2.70 -4.80
N GLU A 73 -1.16 -2.82 -5.65
CA GLU A 73 -2.46 -3.35 -5.27
C GLU A 73 -2.40 -4.84 -4.93
N GLN A 74 -1.67 -5.64 -5.71
CA GLN A 74 -1.64 -7.08 -5.56
C GLN A 74 -0.62 -7.57 -4.52
N PHE A 75 0.45 -6.82 -4.27
CA PHE A 75 1.54 -7.29 -3.39
C PHE A 75 1.87 -6.31 -2.27
N VAL A 76 2.23 -5.05 -2.59
CA VAL A 76 2.78 -4.14 -1.57
C VAL A 76 1.74 -3.83 -0.49
N ILE A 77 0.52 -3.46 -0.86
CA ILE A 77 -0.55 -3.13 0.09
C ILE A 77 -0.93 -4.36 0.93
N PRO A 78 -1.22 -5.54 0.35
CA PRO A 78 -1.49 -6.76 1.13
C PRO A 78 -0.36 -7.13 2.10
N LEU A 79 0.89 -7.16 1.65
CA LEU A 79 2.05 -7.52 2.48
C LEU A 79 2.25 -6.53 3.63
N THR A 80 2.03 -5.23 3.39
CA THR A 80 2.15 -4.21 4.46
C THR A 80 1.10 -4.44 5.54
N LYS A 81 -0.14 -4.76 5.14
CA LYS A 81 -1.22 -5.06 6.10
C LYS A 81 -0.97 -6.35 6.88
N GLU A 82 -0.39 -7.38 6.27
CA GLU A 82 0.01 -8.60 7.00
C GLU A 82 1.00 -8.31 8.13
N VAL A 83 2.00 -7.47 7.86
CA VAL A 83 2.97 -7.04 8.88
C VAL A 83 2.30 -6.21 9.98
N GLU A 84 1.35 -5.35 9.64
CA GLU A 84 0.56 -4.58 10.62
C GLU A 84 -0.28 -5.50 11.51
N VAL A 85 -0.94 -6.52 10.95
CA VAL A 85 -1.66 -7.54 11.72
C VAL A 85 -0.71 -8.29 12.66
N ASP A 86 0.43 -8.75 12.16
CA ASP A 86 1.44 -9.45 12.97
C ASP A 86 1.96 -8.59 14.13
N TYR A 87 2.19 -7.31 13.86
CA TYR A 87 2.59 -6.37 14.89
C TYR A 87 1.49 -6.21 15.96
N LEU A 88 0.23 -6.02 15.54
CA LEU A 88 -0.90 -5.86 16.47
C LEU A 88 -1.11 -7.10 17.33
N MET A 89 -0.97 -8.29 16.77
CA MET A 89 -1.06 -9.56 17.49
C MET A 89 0.03 -9.65 18.58
N LYS A 90 1.29 -9.41 18.21
CA LYS A 90 2.43 -9.45 19.16
C LYS A 90 2.40 -8.32 20.19
N ARG A 91 1.73 -7.20 19.88
CA ARG A 91 1.70 -6.02 20.76
C ARG A 91 1.01 -6.31 22.10
N LEU A 92 0.01 -7.19 22.12
CA LEU A 92 -0.73 -7.57 23.32
C LEU A 92 -0.22 -8.86 24.00
N ASP A 93 0.62 -9.66 23.34
CA ASP A 93 1.30 -10.81 24.00
C ASP A 93 2.17 -10.38 25.18
N GLY A 94 2.71 -9.16 25.16
CA GLY A 94 3.45 -8.54 26.27
C GLY A 94 2.62 -7.66 27.20
N TRP A 95 1.31 -7.54 26.95
CA TRP A 95 0.39 -6.67 27.70
C TRP A 95 -0.65 -7.55 28.40
N GLN A 96 -0.30 -8.11 29.56
CA GLN A 96 -1.30 -8.63 30.50
C GLN A 96 -2.14 -7.44 31.00
N ILE A 97 -3.29 -7.20 30.37
CA ILE A 97 -4.24 -6.18 30.80
C ILE A 97 -4.93 -6.69 32.07
N PRO A 98 -4.92 -5.94 33.20
CA PRO A 98 -5.68 -6.31 34.39
C PRO A 98 -7.16 -6.49 34.05
N GLN A 99 -7.77 -7.55 34.58
CA GLN A 99 -9.14 -8.01 34.24
C GLN A 99 -10.27 -7.04 34.60
N ASP A 100 -9.98 -5.85 35.13
CA ASP A 100 -10.98 -4.88 35.57
C ASP A 100 -10.86 -3.56 34.78
N SER A 101 -11.54 -3.45 33.64
CA SER A 101 -12.04 -2.16 33.08
C SER A 101 -13.01 -2.31 31.90
#